data_AF-A0A1K2IEI1-F1
#
_entry.id   AF-A0A1K2IEI1-F1
#
_cell.length_a   1.000
_cell.length_b   1.000
_cell.length_c   1.000
_cell.angle_alpha   90.00
_cell.angle_beta   90.00
_cell.angle_gamma   90.00
#
_symmetry.space_group_name_H-M   'P 1'
#
loop_
_entity.id
_entity.type
_entity.pdbx_description
1 polymer ?
#
loop_
_entity_poly.entity_id
_entity_poly.type
_entity_poly.pdbx_seq_one_letter_code
_entity_poly.pdbx_strand_id
1 'polypeptide(L)'
;MRHLIILTLSILSAHLSYSQINEIGVFVGGSNFIGDVGATDYISPNQLAIGGIYKWNRSKRHSYRASLIFSELEGIDVNSDDPRRIQRGYEFSSKIIEASIGMEFTFMDFDLHSGEKIGTPYLYTGLSVTNHDNHYFLNGTQTPENTSSWAYGIPMAIGFKTNFLGNLILGLEVGARYTFSDELDGSIPDAEFRQQYRFGNINNNDWYMFTGITLTYTFGENPCYCVE
;
A
#
# COMPACT_ATOMS: atom_id res chain seq x y z
N MET A 1 -9.24 28.36 -19.79
CA MET A 1 -8.73 27.61 -20.97
C MET A 1 -7.24 27.85 -21.23
N ARG A 2 -6.75 29.09 -21.31
CA ARG A 2 -5.30 29.38 -21.53
C ARG A 2 -4.35 28.74 -20.51
N HIS A 3 -4.71 28.76 -19.22
CA HIS A 3 -3.91 28.13 -18.15
C HIS A 3 -3.93 26.60 -18.19
N LEU A 4 -5.04 26.01 -18.63
CA LEU A 4 -5.18 24.57 -18.83
C LEU A 4 -4.30 24.09 -19.98
N ILE A 5 -4.24 24.85 -21.08
CA ILE A 5 -3.35 24.57 -22.21
C ILE A 5 -1.88 24.66 -21.78
N ILE A 6 -1.50 25.68 -21.01
CA ILE A 6 -0.13 25.83 -20.50
C ILE A 6 0.24 24.69 -19.55
N LEU A 7 -0.68 24.28 -18.67
CA LEU A 7 -0.49 23.13 -17.78
C LEU A 7 -0.33 21.82 -18.58
N THR A 8 -1.16 21.59 -19.59
CA THR A 8 -1.03 20.42 -20.46
C THR A 8 0.27 20.47 -21.26
N LEU A 9 0.67 21.64 -21.77
CA LEU A 9 1.91 21.81 -22.52
C LEU A 9 3.15 21.64 -21.62
N SER A 10 3.08 22.04 -20.35
CA SER A 10 4.17 21.85 -19.37
C SER A 10 4.29 20.39 -18.92
N ILE A 11 3.17 19.69 -18.81
CA ILE A 11 3.15 18.24 -18.53
C ILE A 11 3.73 17.48 -19.73
N LEU A 12 3.38 17.88 -20.96
CA LEU A 12 3.87 17.25 -22.20
C LEU A 12 5.35 17.55 -22.49
N SER A 13 5.88 18.71 -22.06
CA SER A 13 7.29 19.07 -22.29
C SER A 13 8.27 18.50 -21.26
N ALA A 14 7.77 17.88 -20.18
CA ALA A 14 8.60 17.13 -19.23
C ALA A 14 9.14 15.78 -19.80
N HIS A 15 8.76 15.41 -21.03
CA HIS A 15 9.05 14.09 -21.61
C HIS A 15 10.37 13.99 -22.43
N LEU A 16 11.33 14.91 -22.26
CA LEU A 16 12.58 14.91 -23.05
C LEU A 16 13.87 14.62 -22.26
N SER A 17 13.79 14.01 -21.08
CA SER A 17 14.99 13.62 -20.32
C SER A 17 15.18 12.10 -20.31
N TYR A 18 16.16 11.62 -21.08
CA TYR A 18 16.51 10.22 -21.25
C TYR A 18 17.58 9.77 -20.23
N SER A 19 17.16 9.14 -19.13
CA SER A 19 17.95 8.23 -18.25
C SER A 19 17.00 7.71 -17.13
N GLN A 20 17.38 6.75 -16.28
CA GLN A 20 16.45 5.93 -15.47
C GLN A 20 16.62 6.04 -13.94
N ILE A 21 16.67 7.25 -13.39
CA ILE A 21 16.87 7.44 -11.94
C ILE A 21 15.58 7.52 -11.16
N ASN A 22 14.53 8.05 -11.75
CA ASN A 22 13.23 8.15 -11.11
C ASN A 22 12.28 7.21 -11.80
N GLU A 23 11.33 6.68 -11.04
CA GLU A 23 10.24 5.87 -11.53
C GLU A 23 8.92 6.50 -11.09
N ILE A 24 7.94 6.54 -11.98
CA ILE A 24 6.57 6.92 -11.63
C ILE A 24 5.62 5.91 -12.24
N GLY A 25 4.59 5.53 -11.50
CA GLY A 25 3.67 4.52 -11.99
C GLY A 25 2.50 4.26 -11.07
N VAL A 26 1.91 3.09 -11.28
CA VAL A 26 0.68 2.68 -10.61
C VAL A 26 0.85 1.34 -9.91
N PHE A 27 0.08 1.15 -8.86
CA PHE A 27 -0.18 -0.12 -8.20
C PHE A 27 -1.63 -0.53 -8.50
N VAL A 28 -1.82 -1.79 -8.88
CA VAL A 28 -3.15 -2.40 -9.01
C VAL A 28 -3.08 -3.79 -8.41
N GLY A 29 -3.97 -4.08 -7.47
CA GLY A 29 -3.99 -5.35 -6.76
C GLY A 29 -5.25 -5.51 -5.96
N GLY A 30 -5.19 -6.38 -4.96
CA GLY A 30 -6.22 -6.48 -3.95
C GLY A 30 -5.68 -6.35 -2.54
N SER A 31 -6.60 -6.05 -1.63
CA SER A 31 -6.39 -5.96 -0.19
C SER A 31 -7.09 -7.08 0.54
N ASN A 32 -6.57 -7.44 1.70
CA ASN A 32 -7.26 -8.25 2.69
C ASN A 32 -6.89 -7.80 4.10
N PHE A 33 -7.84 -7.88 5.01
CA PHE A 33 -7.69 -7.50 6.40
C PHE A 33 -7.35 -8.71 7.28
N ILE A 34 -6.60 -8.48 8.36
CA ILE A 34 -6.25 -9.48 9.36
C ILE A 34 -6.31 -8.82 10.74
N GLY A 35 -7.37 -9.14 11.49
CA GLY A 35 -7.60 -8.59 12.83
C GLY A 35 -8.59 -9.43 13.64
N ASP A 36 -9.36 -8.77 14.50
CA ASP A 36 -10.31 -9.42 15.41
C ASP A 36 -11.60 -9.84 14.72
N VAL A 37 -12.00 -9.14 13.65
CA VAL A 37 -13.11 -9.51 12.76
C VAL A 37 -12.59 -10.11 11.44
N GLY A 38 -13.22 -11.20 11.00
CA GLY A 38 -12.95 -11.82 9.70
C GLY A 38 -12.02 -13.04 9.70
N ALA A 39 -11.62 -13.47 8.50
CA ALA A 39 -10.65 -14.53 8.29
C ALA A 39 -9.23 -14.05 8.63
N THR A 40 -8.35 -14.97 9.03
CA THR A 40 -6.96 -14.66 9.39
C THR A 40 -5.95 -15.09 8.31
N ASP A 41 -6.43 -15.29 7.08
CA ASP A 41 -5.59 -15.67 5.95
C ASP A 41 -4.66 -14.53 5.54
N TYR A 42 -3.36 -14.83 5.45
CA TYR A 42 -2.37 -13.82 5.09
C TYR A 42 -2.47 -13.36 3.64
N ILE A 43 -2.91 -14.22 2.71
CA ILE A 43 -2.99 -13.86 1.28
C ILE A 43 -4.35 -14.33 0.76
N SER A 44 -5.35 -13.46 0.89
CA SER A 44 -6.70 -13.70 0.40
C SER A 44 -7.35 -12.40 -0.06
N PRO A 45 -6.81 -11.74 -1.12
CA PRO A 45 -7.30 -10.43 -1.56
C PRO A 45 -8.79 -10.49 -1.94
N ASN A 46 -9.63 -9.77 -1.21
CA ASN A 46 -11.07 -9.72 -1.40
C ASN A 46 -11.55 -8.36 -1.94
N GLN A 47 -10.78 -7.30 -1.73
CA GLN A 47 -11.13 -5.93 -2.14
C GLN A 47 -10.11 -5.37 -3.13
N LEU A 48 -10.52 -4.43 -3.99
CA LEU A 48 -9.64 -3.81 -4.99
C LEU A 48 -8.75 -2.73 -4.35
N ALA A 49 -7.45 -2.80 -4.62
CA ALA A 49 -6.45 -1.81 -4.19
C ALA A 49 -5.81 -1.15 -5.41
N ILE A 50 -5.85 0.19 -5.48
CA ILE A 50 -5.27 0.98 -6.58
C ILE A 50 -4.53 2.20 -6.06
N GLY A 51 -3.39 2.53 -6.66
CA GLY A 51 -2.60 3.65 -6.19
C GLY A 51 -1.52 4.14 -7.14
N GLY A 52 -0.85 5.21 -6.72
CA GLY A 52 0.33 5.76 -7.38
C GLY A 52 1.60 5.39 -6.63
N ILE A 53 2.68 5.16 -7.37
CA ILE A 53 4.02 4.92 -6.83
C ILE A 53 5.01 5.87 -7.50
N TYR A 54 5.88 6.47 -6.68
CA TYR A 54 7.08 7.14 -7.13
C TYR A 54 8.30 6.46 -6.51
N LYS A 55 9.36 6.27 -7.29
CA LYS A 55 10.65 5.77 -6.79
C LYS A 55 11.80 6.65 -7.25
N TRP A 56 12.83 6.73 -6.41
CA TRP A 56 14.11 7.31 -6.74
C TRP A 56 15.21 6.26 -6.54
N ASN A 57 15.76 5.77 -7.64
CA ASN A 57 16.85 4.78 -7.70
C ASN A 57 18.18 5.45 -7.35
N ARG A 58 18.53 5.43 -6.06
CA ARG A 58 19.77 6.04 -5.55
C ARG A 58 21.01 5.23 -5.93
N SER A 59 20.88 3.92 -6.06
CA SER A 59 21.93 3.00 -6.51
C SER A 59 21.34 1.82 -7.27
N LYS A 60 22.18 0.94 -7.83
CA LYS A 60 21.74 -0.31 -8.50
C LYS A 60 20.96 -1.26 -7.57
N ARG A 61 21.08 -1.06 -6.24
CA ARG A 61 20.44 -1.94 -5.24
C ARG A 61 19.41 -1.27 -4.34
N HIS A 62 19.43 0.05 -4.23
CA HIS A 62 18.64 0.79 -3.24
C HIS A 62 17.86 1.91 -3.92
N SER A 63 16.58 1.96 -3.63
CA SER A 63 15.67 2.99 -4.14
C SER A 63 14.80 3.52 -3.01
N TYR A 64 14.56 4.83 -2.98
CA TYR A 64 13.52 5.38 -2.11
C TYR A 64 12.18 5.27 -2.81
N ARG A 65 11.12 4.87 -2.10
CA ARG A 65 9.77 4.71 -2.63
C ARG A 65 8.78 5.53 -1.82
N ALA A 66 7.92 6.25 -2.50
CA ALA A 66 6.70 6.84 -1.96
C ALA A 66 5.48 6.24 -2.67
N SER A 67 4.41 5.97 -1.93
CA SER A 67 3.17 5.45 -2.47
C SER A 67 1.96 6.10 -1.83
N LEU A 68 0.88 6.17 -2.62
CA LEU A 68 -0.46 6.52 -2.16
C LEU A 68 -1.43 5.50 -2.75
N ILE A 69 -2.05 4.68 -1.89
CA ILE A 69 -2.93 3.58 -2.27
C ILE A 69 -4.31 3.79 -1.65
N PHE A 70 -5.33 3.60 -2.47
CA PHE A 70 -6.74 3.62 -2.10
C PHE A 70 -7.26 2.19 -2.13
N SER A 71 -7.97 1.79 -1.09
CA SER A 71 -8.55 0.46 -1.00
C SER A 71 -9.76 0.44 -0.11
N GLU A 72 -10.47 -0.68 -0.12
CA GLU A 72 -11.43 -1.05 0.92
C GLU A 72 -10.85 -2.23 1.72
N LEU A 73 -11.09 -2.25 3.01
CA LEU A 73 -10.80 -3.38 3.89
C LEU A 73 -12.13 -4.00 4.29
N GLU A 74 -12.22 -5.32 4.16
CA GLU A 74 -13.41 -6.08 4.51
C GLU A 74 -13.01 -7.29 5.34
N GLY A 75 -13.74 -7.51 6.42
CA GLY A 75 -13.65 -8.71 7.25
C GLY A 75 -15.02 -9.31 7.51
N ILE A 76 -15.18 -10.59 7.18
CA ILE A 76 -16.43 -11.35 7.35
C ILE A 76 -16.15 -12.57 8.22
N ASP A 77 -16.74 -12.62 9.42
CA ASP A 77 -16.48 -13.66 10.41
C ASP A 77 -16.86 -15.07 9.95
N VAL A 78 -17.91 -15.20 9.13
CA VAL A 78 -18.37 -16.51 8.62
C VAL A 78 -17.39 -17.16 7.66
N ASN A 79 -16.43 -16.40 7.13
CA ASN A 79 -15.35 -16.90 6.29
C ASN A 79 -14.12 -17.34 7.12
N SER A 80 -14.16 -17.18 8.44
CA SER A 80 -13.06 -17.58 9.33
C SER A 80 -13.08 -19.07 9.65
N ASP A 81 -11.91 -19.65 9.92
CA ASP A 81 -11.78 -21.03 10.42
C ASP A 81 -12.10 -21.16 11.93
N ASP A 82 -12.24 -20.04 12.67
CA ASP A 82 -12.58 -20.06 14.10
C ASP A 82 -14.11 -20.20 14.31
N PRO A 83 -14.58 -21.31 14.92
CA PRO A 83 -16.01 -21.51 15.18
C PRO A 83 -16.66 -20.39 16.01
N ARG A 84 -15.90 -19.69 16.86
CA ARG A 84 -16.39 -18.56 17.67
C ARG A 84 -16.69 -17.35 16.81
N ARG A 85 -15.85 -17.08 15.79
CA ARG A 85 -16.07 -16.01 14.82
C ARG A 85 -17.28 -16.36 13.97
N ILE A 86 -17.34 -17.57 13.41
CA ILE A 86 -18.50 -18.04 12.64
C ILE A 86 -19.82 -17.89 13.42
N GLN A 87 -19.83 -18.23 14.72
CA GLN A 87 -21.02 -18.06 15.57
C GLN A 87 -21.37 -16.59 15.84
N ARG A 88 -20.38 -15.71 15.93
CA ARG A 88 -20.56 -14.26 16.14
C ARG A 88 -21.10 -13.58 14.88
N GLY A 89 -20.57 -13.93 13.72
CA GLY A 89 -21.10 -13.50 12.41
C GLY A 89 -20.99 -11.99 12.15
N TYR A 90 -19.97 -11.32 12.65
CA TYR A 90 -19.75 -9.90 12.36
C TYR A 90 -19.16 -9.70 10.96
N GLU A 91 -19.50 -8.57 10.38
CA GLU A 91 -19.00 -8.11 9.09
C GLU A 91 -18.68 -6.62 9.20
N PHE A 92 -17.54 -6.22 8.65
CA PHE A 92 -17.20 -4.82 8.49
C PHE A 92 -16.63 -4.53 7.10
N SER A 93 -16.86 -3.30 6.64
CA SER A 93 -16.20 -2.70 5.49
C SER A 93 -15.73 -1.29 5.85
N SER A 94 -14.46 -0.97 5.54
CA SER A 94 -13.86 0.33 5.79
C SER A 94 -13.03 0.79 4.61
N LYS A 95 -13.26 2.01 4.14
CA LYS A 95 -12.46 2.62 3.08
C LYS A 95 -11.19 3.20 3.67
N ILE A 96 -10.08 2.94 2.99
CA ILE A 96 -8.77 3.38 3.44
C ILE A 96 -8.01 4.16 2.37
N ILE A 97 -7.18 5.09 2.84
CA ILE A 97 -6.16 5.77 2.06
C ILE A 97 -4.83 5.57 2.79
N GLU A 98 -3.93 4.76 2.22
CA GLU A 98 -2.58 4.55 2.72
C GLU A 98 -1.59 5.47 1.98
N ALA A 99 -0.88 6.31 2.73
CA ALA A 99 0.35 6.94 2.25
C ALA A 99 1.56 6.26 2.90
N SER A 100 2.58 5.94 2.11
CA SER A 100 3.79 5.28 2.61
C SER A 100 5.06 5.81 1.99
N ILE A 101 6.12 5.89 2.78
CA ILE A 101 7.47 6.28 2.35
C ILE A 101 8.48 5.29 2.91
N GLY A 102 9.50 4.95 2.13
CA GLY A 102 10.45 3.94 2.56
C GLY A 102 11.57 3.67 1.57
N MET A 103 12.22 2.53 1.76
CA MET A 103 13.31 2.07 0.92
C MET A 103 12.97 0.70 0.32
N GLU A 104 13.32 0.53 -0.94
CA GLU A 104 13.33 -0.72 -1.67
C GLU A 104 14.78 -1.20 -1.81
N PHE A 105 15.02 -2.44 -1.43
CA PHE A 105 16.28 -3.16 -1.61
C PHE A 105 16.09 -4.25 -2.65
N THR A 106 16.95 -4.28 -3.66
CA THR A 106 16.99 -5.32 -4.69
C THR A 106 18.16 -6.25 -4.43
N PHE A 107 17.91 -7.56 -4.51
CA PHE A 107 18.92 -8.57 -4.19
C PHE A 107 19.97 -8.72 -5.30
N MET A 108 19.61 -8.42 -6.55
CA MET A 108 20.50 -8.41 -7.71
C MET A 108 20.69 -6.98 -8.21
N ASP A 109 21.79 -6.74 -8.93
CA ASP A 109 22.05 -5.43 -9.52
C ASP A 109 20.98 -5.08 -10.54
N PHE A 110 20.20 -4.05 -10.24
CA PHE A 110 19.13 -3.57 -11.10
C PHE A 110 19.58 -2.29 -11.82
N ASP A 111 20.44 -2.45 -12.83
CA ASP A 111 20.97 -1.32 -13.60
C ASP A 111 20.15 -1.04 -14.86
N LEU A 112 19.31 -0.03 -14.76
CA LEU A 112 18.43 0.38 -15.85
C LEU A 112 19.18 0.95 -17.07
N HIS A 113 20.43 1.39 -16.90
CA HIS A 113 21.24 1.98 -17.96
C HIS A 113 21.89 0.93 -18.88
N SER A 114 21.93 -0.33 -18.46
CA SER A 114 22.57 -1.41 -19.22
C SER A 114 21.88 -1.71 -20.55
N GLY A 115 20.59 -1.40 -20.67
CA GLY A 115 19.76 -1.77 -21.83
C GLY A 115 19.40 -3.26 -21.89
N GLU A 116 19.89 -4.07 -20.95
CA GLU A 116 19.62 -5.50 -20.87
C GLU A 116 18.30 -5.78 -20.13
N LYS A 117 17.65 -6.90 -20.45
CA LYS A 117 16.51 -7.38 -19.65
C LYS A 117 17.01 -8.00 -18.36
N ILE A 118 16.69 -7.35 -17.25
CA ILE A 118 17.06 -7.70 -15.89
C ILE A 118 15.80 -7.93 -15.05
N GLY A 119 15.89 -8.89 -14.14
CA GLY A 119 14.84 -9.21 -13.19
C GLY A 119 15.44 -9.46 -11.82
N THR A 120 14.81 -8.94 -10.76
CA THR A 120 15.32 -9.10 -9.40
C THR A 120 14.16 -9.23 -8.42
N PRO A 121 14.29 -10.13 -7.43
CA PRO A 121 13.49 -10.00 -6.23
C PRO A 121 13.88 -8.71 -5.48
N TYR A 122 12.93 -8.17 -4.73
CA TYR A 122 13.13 -6.98 -3.90
C TYR A 122 12.35 -7.08 -2.59
N LEU A 123 12.80 -6.30 -1.63
CA LEU A 123 12.15 -6.05 -0.35
C LEU A 123 11.86 -4.55 -0.24
N TYR A 124 10.67 -4.16 0.19
CA TYR A 124 10.32 -2.79 0.53
C TYR A 124 9.90 -2.71 2.00
N THR A 125 10.38 -1.67 2.69
CA THR A 125 9.91 -1.33 4.03
C THR A 125 10.05 0.17 4.31
N GLY A 126 9.33 0.67 5.31
CA GLY A 126 9.33 2.09 5.63
C GLY A 126 8.33 2.45 6.73
N LEU A 127 7.66 3.59 6.55
CA LEU A 127 6.60 4.09 7.40
C LEU A 127 5.34 4.27 6.56
N SER A 128 4.19 3.87 7.11
CA SER A 128 2.88 4.12 6.51
C SER A 128 1.97 4.90 7.46
N VAL A 129 1.04 5.64 6.86
CA VAL A 129 -0.09 6.26 7.52
C VAL A 129 -1.35 5.91 6.74
N THR A 130 -2.36 5.42 7.45
CA THR A 130 -3.61 4.95 6.85
C THR A 130 -4.75 5.75 7.45
N ASN A 131 -5.45 6.52 6.62
CA ASN A 131 -6.71 7.13 7.04
C ASN A 131 -7.85 6.13 6.84
N HIS A 132 -8.71 6.02 7.85
CA HIS A 132 -9.90 5.16 7.80
C HIS A 132 -11.07 5.83 8.55
N ASP A 133 -12.28 5.41 8.21
CA ASP A 133 -13.49 5.82 8.94
C ASP A 133 -13.65 4.99 10.21
N ASN A 134 -14.00 5.65 11.31
CA ASN A 134 -14.21 5.00 12.60
C ASN A 134 -15.62 4.41 12.66
N HIS A 135 -15.72 3.20 13.17
CA HIS A 135 -16.96 2.49 13.34
C HIS A 135 -16.91 1.60 14.59
N TYR A 136 -18.08 1.15 15.02
CA TYR A 136 -18.23 0.24 16.14
C TYR A 136 -19.40 -0.71 15.88
N PHE A 137 -19.52 -1.77 16.67
CA PHE A 137 -20.63 -2.71 16.55
C PHE A 137 -21.73 -2.43 17.56
N LEU A 138 -22.95 -2.18 17.05
CA LEU A 138 -24.16 -2.10 17.86
C LEU A 138 -25.07 -3.27 17.50
N ASN A 139 -25.36 -4.14 18.48
CA ASN A 139 -26.16 -5.36 18.26
C ASN A 139 -25.67 -6.22 17.07
N GLY A 140 -24.35 -6.29 16.89
CA GLY A 140 -23.71 -7.04 15.81
C GLY A 140 -23.77 -6.41 14.42
N THR A 141 -24.19 -5.15 14.31
CA THR A 141 -24.16 -4.40 13.05
C THR A 141 -23.11 -3.29 13.12
N GLN A 142 -22.29 -3.16 12.08
CA GLN A 142 -21.35 -2.05 11.93
C GLN A 142 -22.11 -0.71 11.91
N THR A 143 -21.74 0.20 12.80
CA THR A 143 -22.34 1.53 12.96
C THR A 143 -21.25 2.61 12.87
N PRO A 144 -21.41 3.64 12.03
CA PRO A 144 -20.40 4.67 11.84
C PRO A 144 -20.28 5.61 13.05
N GLU A 145 -19.07 6.10 13.31
CA GLU A 145 -18.83 7.16 14.30
C GLU A 145 -18.96 8.56 13.73
N ASN A 146 -18.96 8.70 12.40
CA ASN A 146 -18.83 9.98 11.69
C ASN A 146 -17.53 10.73 12.04
N THR A 147 -16.49 9.98 12.41
CA THR A 147 -15.12 10.46 12.62
C THR A 147 -14.16 9.60 11.80
N SER A 148 -12.96 10.11 11.56
CA SER A 148 -11.91 9.39 10.84
C SER A 148 -10.60 9.46 11.63
N SER A 149 -9.91 8.32 11.76
CA SER A 149 -8.63 8.21 12.45
C SER A 149 -7.47 8.05 11.45
N TRP A 150 -6.25 8.13 11.98
CA TRP A 150 -5.02 7.85 11.26
C TRP A 150 -4.25 6.74 11.97
N ALA A 151 -4.09 5.60 11.29
CA ALA A 151 -3.31 4.47 11.76
C ALA A 151 -1.90 4.52 11.19
N TYR A 152 -0.91 4.69 12.06
CA TYR A 152 0.52 4.62 11.70
C TYR A 152 0.97 3.16 11.65
N GLY A 153 1.93 2.84 10.78
CA GLY A 153 2.39 1.46 10.65
C GLY A 153 3.73 1.29 9.94
N ILE A 154 4.15 0.03 9.87
CA ILE A 154 5.34 -0.41 9.15
C ILE A 154 4.89 -1.30 7.98
N PRO A 155 4.99 -0.83 6.73
CA PRO A 155 4.82 -1.68 5.57
C PRO A 155 6.05 -2.57 5.38
N MET A 156 5.81 -3.81 4.98
CA MET A 156 6.81 -4.81 4.63
C MET A 156 6.32 -5.56 3.39
N ALA A 157 6.96 -5.34 2.25
CA ALA A 157 6.58 -6.00 1.01
C ALA A 157 7.75 -6.76 0.40
N ILE A 158 7.48 -7.95 -0.13
CA ILE A 158 8.39 -8.70 -0.96
C ILE A 158 7.80 -8.75 -2.37
N GLY A 159 8.67 -8.62 -3.36
CA GLY A 159 8.23 -8.66 -4.74
C GLY A 159 9.31 -9.12 -5.69
N PHE A 160 8.93 -9.25 -6.94
CA PHE A 160 9.83 -9.48 -8.07
C PHE A 160 9.55 -8.42 -9.12
N LYS A 161 10.59 -7.76 -9.61
CA LYS A 161 10.47 -6.75 -10.67
C LYS A 161 11.38 -7.04 -11.85
N THR A 162 10.97 -6.64 -13.03
CA THR A 162 11.73 -6.76 -14.27
C THR A 162 11.47 -5.59 -15.21
N ASN A 163 12.47 -5.18 -15.99
CA ASN A 163 12.26 -4.25 -17.09
C ASN A 163 11.66 -4.98 -18.29
N PHE A 164 10.37 -4.77 -18.47
CA PHE A 164 9.60 -5.47 -19.50
C PHE A 164 9.84 -4.83 -20.88
N LEU A 165 9.80 -3.49 -20.96
CA LEU A 165 9.84 -2.76 -22.22
C LEU A 165 10.61 -1.44 -22.09
N GLY A 166 11.91 -1.46 -22.34
CA GLY A 166 12.78 -0.28 -22.28
C GLY A 166 12.71 0.39 -20.91
N ASN A 167 11.91 1.47 -20.84
CA ASN A 167 11.72 2.30 -19.64
C ASN A 167 10.56 1.83 -18.74
N LEU A 168 9.86 0.74 -19.08
CA LEU A 168 8.77 0.20 -18.27
C LEU A 168 9.24 -0.95 -17.39
N ILE A 169 8.96 -0.83 -16.08
CA ILE A 169 9.22 -1.83 -15.06
C ILE A 169 7.91 -2.44 -14.62
N LEU A 170 7.83 -3.76 -14.70
CA LEU A 170 6.73 -4.55 -14.18
C LEU A 170 7.18 -5.18 -12.88
N GLY A 171 6.38 -5.07 -11.82
CA GLY A 171 6.62 -5.74 -10.55
C GLY A 171 5.40 -6.52 -10.09
N LEU A 172 5.63 -7.65 -9.42
CA LEU A 172 4.63 -8.38 -8.65
C LEU A 172 5.01 -8.25 -7.18
N GLU A 173 4.09 -7.87 -6.31
CA GLU A 173 4.37 -7.72 -4.88
C GLU A 173 3.26 -8.23 -3.98
N VAL A 174 3.65 -8.77 -2.84
CA VAL A 174 2.80 -9.03 -1.69
C VAL A 174 3.42 -8.31 -0.49
N GLY A 175 2.61 -7.62 0.30
CA GLY A 175 3.12 -6.94 1.46
C GLY A 175 2.13 -6.78 2.60
N ALA A 176 2.65 -6.98 3.81
CA ALA A 176 1.97 -6.76 5.07
C ALA A 176 2.14 -5.32 5.54
N ARG A 177 1.09 -4.76 6.13
CA ARG A 177 1.12 -3.50 6.86
C ARG A 177 0.76 -3.80 8.28
N TYR A 178 1.77 -3.77 9.14
CA TYR A 178 1.53 -3.81 10.57
C TYR A 178 1.14 -2.42 11.03
N THR A 179 -0.10 -2.23 11.47
CA THR A 179 -0.52 -0.95 12.04
C THR A 179 -0.28 -0.95 13.55
N PHE A 180 -0.11 0.23 14.12
CA PHE A 180 -0.05 0.44 15.57
C PHE A 180 -1.41 0.85 16.14
N SER A 181 -2.49 0.47 15.45
CA SER A 181 -3.88 0.77 15.80
C SER A 181 -4.68 -0.53 15.82
N ASP A 182 -5.79 -0.50 16.55
CA ASP A 182 -6.77 -1.59 16.71
C ASP A 182 -8.20 -1.07 16.41
N GLU A 183 -8.26 0.06 15.70
CA GLU A 183 -9.50 0.78 15.39
C GLU A 183 -10.02 0.45 13.97
N LEU A 184 -9.27 -0.32 13.16
CA LEU A 184 -9.56 -0.46 11.72
C LEU A 184 -10.79 -1.34 11.46
N ASP A 185 -11.07 -2.31 12.33
CA ASP A 185 -12.24 -3.17 12.26
C ASP A 185 -13.38 -2.77 13.20
N GLY A 186 -13.22 -1.66 13.93
CA GLY A 186 -14.21 -1.18 14.90
C GLY A 186 -14.38 -2.05 16.14
N SER A 187 -13.42 -2.94 16.42
CA SER A 187 -13.30 -3.64 17.70
C SER A 187 -12.95 -2.70 18.85
N ILE A 188 -12.18 -1.64 18.57
CA ILE A 188 -11.93 -0.51 19.47
C ILE A 188 -12.54 0.78 18.90
N PRO A 189 -13.66 1.27 19.47
CA PRO A 189 -14.22 2.58 19.14
C PRO A 189 -13.31 3.73 19.58
N ASP A 190 -13.21 4.78 18.76
CA ASP A 190 -12.39 5.97 19.03
C ASP A 190 -12.99 6.80 20.18
N ALA A 191 -14.32 6.95 20.20
CA ALA A 191 -14.99 7.77 21.22
C ALA A 191 -14.98 7.11 22.62
N GLU A 192 -14.47 7.83 23.64
CA GLU A 192 -14.36 7.35 25.03
C GLU A 192 -15.69 6.82 25.60
N PHE A 193 -16.82 7.46 25.28
CA PHE A 193 -18.14 7.04 25.77
C PHE A 193 -18.70 5.77 25.08
N ARG A 194 -18.02 5.28 24.04
CA ARG A 194 -18.38 4.06 23.29
C ARG A 194 -17.46 2.88 23.59
N GLN A 195 -16.50 3.05 24.49
CA GLN A 195 -15.57 2.01 24.94
C GLN A 195 -16.28 0.76 25.53
N GLN A 196 -17.56 0.88 25.93
CA GLN A 196 -18.40 -0.25 26.34
C GLN A 196 -18.70 -1.26 25.22
N TYR A 197 -18.54 -0.86 23.94
CA TYR A 197 -18.75 -1.72 22.77
C TYR A 197 -17.50 -2.45 22.31
N ARG A 198 -16.41 -2.35 23.08
CA ARG A 198 -15.15 -3.03 22.77
C ARG A 198 -15.26 -4.53 22.87
N PHE A 199 -14.61 -5.21 21.93
CA PHE A 199 -14.48 -6.67 21.93
C PHE A 199 -13.15 -7.05 21.30
N GLY A 200 -12.85 -8.35 21.24
CA GLY A 200 -11.60 -8.83 20.64
C GLY A 200 -10.41 -8.74 21.59
N ASN A 201 -9.21 -8.91 21.04
CA ASN A 201 -7.96 -8.83 21.75
C ASN A 201 -7.32 -7.47 21.57
N ILE A 202 -7.60 -6.59 22.53
CA ILE A 202 -7.13 -5.20 22.62
C ILE A 202 -5.61 -5.00 22.67
N ASN A 203 -4.83 -6.09 22.70
CA ASN A 203 -3.36 -6.07 22.67
C ASN A 203 -2.80 -6.53 21.32
N ASN A 204 -3.65 -6.84 20.34
CA ASN A 204 -3.25 -7.33 19.04
C ASN A 204 -3.66 -6.32 17.97
N ASN A 205 -2.71 -5.45 17.59
CA ASN A 205 -2.97 -4.45 16.57
C ASN A 205 -3.38 -5.07 15.23
N ASP A 206 -4.12 -4.29 14.45
CA ASP A 206 -4.64 -4.66 13.16
C ASP A 206 -3.58 -4.69 12.05
N TRP A 207 -3.71 -5.66 11.16
CA TRP A 207 -2.88 -5.81 9.98
C TRP A 207 -3.77 -5.78 8.74
N TYR A 208 -3.18 -5.34 7.63
CA TYR A 208 -3.75 -5.58 6.33
C TYR A 208 -2.66 -5.87 5.31
N MET A 209 -3.06 -6.49 4.22
CA MET A 209 -2.16 -6.98 3.19
C MET A 209 -2.54 -6.34 1.86
N PHE A 210 -1.54 -6.05 1.03
CA PHE A 210 -1.75 -5.76 -0.39
C PHE A 210 -1.01 -6.80 -1.22
N THR A 211 -1.70 -7.35 -2.22
CA THR A 211 -1.13 -8.27 -3.21
C THR A 211 -1.46 -7.74 -4.59
N GLY A 212 -0.46 -7.51 -5.45
CA GLY A 212 -0.72 -6.87 -6.72
C GLY A 212 0.45 -6.75 -7.66
N ILE A 213 0.21 -5.92 -8.68
CA ILE A 213 1.12 -5.61 -9.77
C ILE A 213 1.48 -4.12 -9.70
N THR A 214 2.74 -3.81 -9.95
CA THR A 214 3.22 -2.45 -10.16
C THR A 214 3.65 -2.29 -11.61
N LEU A 215 3.32 -1.16 -12.21
CA LEU A 215 3.81 -0.76 -13.51
C LEU A 215 4.36 0.65 -13.41
N THR A 216 5.69 0.79 -13.53
CA THR A 216 6.37 2.08 -13.41
C THR A 216 7.14 2.42 -14.68
N TYR A 217 7.25 3.72 -14.97
CA TYR A 217 8.01 4.29 -16.06
C TYR A 217 9.23 5.04 -15.52
N THR A 218 10.40 4.78 -16.09
CA THR A 218 11.69 5.33 -15.65
C THR A 218 12.06 6.62 -16.40
N PHE A 219 12.58 7.64 -15.71
CA PHE A 219 13.02 8.94 -16.28
C PHE A 219 14.10 9.67 -15.44
N GLY A 220 14.83 10.62 -16.05
CA GLY A 220 15.83 11.50 -15.42
C GLY A 220 17.29 11.00 -15.40
N GLU A 221 18.27 11.93 -15.43
CA GLU A 221 19.73 11.69 -15.62
C GLU A 221 20.59 11.66 -14.35
N ASN A 222 21.63 10.80 -14.37
CA ASN A 222 22.65 10.78 -13.33
C ASN A 222 23.48 12.04 -13.50
N PRO A 223 23.81 12.77 -12.41
CA PRO A 223 24.73 13.88 -12.54
C PRO A 223 26.04 13.34 -13.13
N CYS A 224 26.34 13.75 -14.36
CA CYS A 224 27.65 13.53 -14.96
C CYS A 224 28.65 14.32 -14.13
N TYR A 225 29.36 13.65 -13.23
CA TYR A 225 30.55 14.24 -12.61
C TYR A 225 31.61 14.33 -13.72
N CYS A 226 31.86 15.54 -14.21
CA CYS A 226 33.09 15.80 -14.95
C CYS A 226 34.24 15.52 -13.98
N VAL A 227 35.08 14.54 -14.34
CA VAL A 227 36.38 14.38 -13.69
C VAL A 227 37.24 15.52 -14.26
N GLU A 228 37.52 16.54 -13.45
CA GLU A 228 38.56 17.53 -13.76
C GLU A 228 39.95 16.88 -13.82
#